data_AF-A0A1V6E965-F1
#
_entry.id   AF-A0A1V6E965-F1
#
_cell.length_a   1.000
_cell.length_b   1.000
_cell.length_c   1.000
_cell.angle_alpha   90.00
_cell.angle_beta   90.00
_cell.angle_gamma   90.00
#
_symmetry.space_group_name_H-M   'P 1'
#
loop_
_entity.id
_entity.type
_entity.pdbx_description
1 polymer ?
#
loop_
_entity_poly.entity_id
_entity_poly.type
_entity_poly.pdbx_seq_one_letter_code
_entity_poly.pdbx_strand_id
1 'polypeptide(L)'
;MSFSSKDTETSRDFVKQSSLYQEFLAEREEILRHKWLESERLGYDIGFERALLDWIRKHREGWRAARRVQTGAANQSNKPLASSGKAADTSPKSA
;
A
#
# COMPACT_ATOMS: atom_id res chain seq x y z
N MET A 1 17.94 -9.73 -34.53
CA MET A 1 18.17 -9.60 -33.07
C MET A 1 17.22 -10.57 -32.37
N SER A 2 17.75 -11.59 -31.68
CA SER A 2 16.95 -12.51 -30.88
C SER A 2 16.93 -12.01 -29.45
N PHE A 3 15.76 -11.62 -28.93
CA PHE A 3 15.62 -11.22 -27.52
C PHE A 3 15.80 -12.47 -26.65
N SER A 4 16.87 -12.45 -25.85
CA SER A 4 17.25 -13.53 -24.96
C SER A 4 16.16 -13.79 -23.92
N SER A 5 15.70 -15.03 -23.80
CA SER A 5 14.66 -15.47 -22.86
C SER A 5 14.95 -15.07 -21.40
N LYS A 6 16.21 -14.76 -21.06
CA LYS A 6 16.64 -14.33 -19.72
C LYS A 6 16.02 -12.98 -19.29
N ASP A 7 15.81 -12.03 -20.19
CA ASP A 7 15.20 -10.72 -19.85
C ASP A 7 13.75 -10.87 -19.37
N THR A 8 13.00 -11.83 -19.91
CA THR A 8 11.61 -12.09 -19.52
C THR A 8 11.48 -12.76 -18.15
N GLU A 9 12.46 -13.54 -17.74
CA GLU A 9 12.46 -14.25 -16.45
C GLU A 9 12.78 -13.27 -15.32
N THR A 10 13.83 -12.47 -15.51
CA THR A 10 14.24 -11.41 -14.58
C THR A 10 13.13 -10.36 -14.38
N SER A 11 12.41 -9.97 -15.45
CA SER A 11 11.28 -9.04 -15.37
C SER A 11 10.09 -9.63 -14.61
N ARG A 12 9.78 -10.93 -14.77
CA ARG A 12 8.71 -11.59 -14.00
C ARG A 12 9.04 -11.65 -12.52
N ASP A 13 10.30 -11.92 -12.17
CA ASP A 13 10.73 -11.96 -10.78
C ASP A 13 10.77 -10.56 -10.15
N PHE A 14 11.14 -9.53 -10.91
CA PHE A 14 10.99 -8.14 -10.48
C PHE A 14 9.52 -7.78 -10.19
N VAL A 15 8.59 -8.22 -11.04
CA VAL A 15 7.15 -8.00 -10.81
C VAL A 15 6.66 -8.75 -9.56
N LYS A 16 7.14 -9.97 -9.31
CA LYS A 16 6.81 -10.72 -8.07
C LYS A 16 7.38 -10.05 -6.81
N GLN A 17 8.54 -9.42 -6.92
CA GLN A 17 9.18 -8.64 -5.84
C GLN A 17 8.58 -7.23 -5.73
N SER A 18 7.79 -6.79 -6.71
CA SER A 18 7.18 -5.46 -6.71
C SER A 18 6.00 -5.37 -5.74
N SER A 19 5.77 -4.18 -5.21
CA SER A 19 4.62 -3.86 -4.35
C SER A 19 3.28 -4.24 -4.99
N LEU A 20 3.19 -4.24 -6.32
CA LEU A 20 1.97 -4.57 -7.05
C LEU A 20 1.55 -6.03 -6.89
N TYR A 21 2.49 -6.98 -6.95
CA TYR A 21 2.17 -8.40 -6.75
C TYR A 21 1.79 -8.69 -5.30
N GLN A 22 2.46 -8.04 -4.35
CA GLN A 22 2.11 -8.12 -2.93
C GLN A 22 0.72 -7.53 -2.65
N GLU A 23 0.38 -6.39 -3.26
CA GLU A 23 -0.96 -5.81 -3.18
C GLU A 23 -2.01 -6.75 -3.79
N PHE A 24 -1.72 -7.41 -4.91
CA PHE A 24 -2.61 -8.39 -5.51
C PHE A 24 -2.85 -9.61 -4.60
N LEU A 25 -1.79 -10.15 -3.99
CA LEU A 25 -1.92 -11.25 -3.03
C LEU A 25 -2.77 -10.85 -1.83
N ALA A 26 -2.53 -9.66 -1.28
CA ALA A 26 -3.32 -9.16 -0.17
C ALA A 26 -4.79 -8.93 -0.57
N GLU A 27 -5.06 -8.42 -1.78
CA GLU A 27 -6.41 -8.23 -2.31
C GLU A 27 -7.14 -9.59 -2.42
N ARG A 28 -6.44 -10.61 -2.93
CA ARG A 28 -6.96 -11.98 -2.99
C ARG A 28 -7.27 -12.54 -1.61
N GLU A 29 -6.38 -12.35 -0.63
CA GLU A 29 -6.62 -12.78 0.75
C GLU A 29 -7.84 -12.10 1.36
N GLU A 30 -8.03 -10.80 1.09
CA GLU A 30 -9.20 -10.07 1.58
C GLU A 30 -10.51 -10.63 1.00
N ILE A 31 -10.53 -10.95 -0.29
CA ILE A 31 -11.69 -11.57 -0.94
C ILE A 31 -11.99 -12.95 -0.31
N LEU A 32 -10.96 -13.74 0.00
CA LEU A 32 -11.14 -15.03 0.65
C LEU A 32 -11.67 -14.89 2.09
N ARG A 33 -11.22 -13.89 2.85
CA ARG A 33 -11.78 -13.57 4.17
C ARG A 33 -13.24 -13.15 4.08
N HIS A 34 -13.59 -12.28 3.12
CA HIS A 34 -14.98 -11.87 2.88
C HIS A 34 -15.87 -13.07 2.53
N LYS A 35 -15.39 -13.94 1.63
CA LYS A 35 -16.08 -15.20 1.30
C LYS A 35 -16.37 -16.00 2.55
N TRP A 36 -15.37 -16.22 3.41
CA TRP A 36 -15.55 -17.02 4.61
C TRP A 36 -16.57 -16.39 5.58
N LEU A 37 -16.43 -15.11 5.89
CA LEU A 37 -17.34 -14.40 6.79
C LEU A 37 -18.80 -14.43 6.29
N GLU A 38 -18.99 -14.24 4.99
CA GLU A 38 -20.31 -14.21 4.40
C GLU A 38 -20.93 -15.63 4.31
N SER A 39 -20.12 -16.65 4.06
CA SER A 39 -20.56 -18.05 4.13
C SER A 39 -20.96 -18.46 5.55
N GLU A 40 -20.19 -18.05 6.57
CA GLU A 40 -20.54 -18.26 7.98
C GLU A 40 -21.85 -17.56 8.33
N ARG A 41 -22.03 -16.31 7.87
CA ARG A 41 -23.23 -15.51 8.13
C ARG A 41 -24.50 -16.12 7.52
N LEU A 42 -24.38 -16.76 6.36
CA LEU A 42 -25.52 -17.35 5.65
C LEU A 42 -25.73 -18.83 5.95
N GLY A 43 -24.76 -19.49 6.60
CA GLY A 43 -24.82 -20.92 6.91
C GLY A 43 -24.60 -21.85 5.71
N TYR A 44 -24.09 -21.33 4.59
CA TYR A 44 -23.72 -22.11 3.41
C TYR A 44 -22.62 -21.41 2.61
N ASP A 45 -21.86 -22.15 1.80
CA ASP A 45 -20.83 -21.53 0.98
C ASP A 45 -21.42 -20.69 -0.15
N ILE A 46 -21.17 -19.37 -0.12
CA ILE A 46 -21.61 -18.46 -1.17
C ILE A 46 -20.86 -18.62 -2.49
N GLY A 47 -19.70 -19.26 -2.47
CA GLY A 47 -18.82 -19.42 -3.63
C GLY A 47 -17.94 -18.19 -3.90
N PHE A 48 -16.85 -18.41 -4.64
CA PHE A 48 -15.83 -17.37 -4.86
C PHE A 48 -16.31 -16.21 -5.74
N GLU A 49 -17.04 -16.49 -6.82
CA GLU A 49 -17.49 -15.46 -7.76
C GLU A 49 -18.49 -14.49 -7.13
N ARG A 50 -19.43 -15.01 -6.33
CA ARG A 50 -20.38 -14.20 -5.54
C ARG A 50 -19.63 -13.30 -4.56
N ALA A 51 -18.68 -13.86 -3.81
CA ALA A 51 -17.87 -13.12 -2.86
C ALA A 51 -17.03 -12.03 -3.53
N LEU A 52 -16.41 -12.35 -4.67
CA LEU A 52 -15.61 -11.41 -5.47
C LEU A 52 -16.44 -10.21 -5.92
N LEU A 53 -17.59 -10.46 -6.54
CA LEU A 53 -18.47 -9.39 -7.04
C LEU A 53 -19.02 -8.51 -5.92
N ASP A 54 -19.36 -9.09 -4.77
CA ASP A 54 -19.83 -8.33 -3.60
C ASP A 54 -18.71 -7.50 -2.98
N TRP A 55 -17.51 -8.08 -2.84
CA TRP A 55 -16.34 -7.41 -2.28
C TRP A 55 -15.87 -6.23 -3.14
N ILE A 56 -15.80 -6.40 -4.46
CA ILE A 56 -15.41 -5.33 -5.40
C ILE A 56 -16.35 -4.13 -5.27
N ARG A 57 -17.66 -4.36 -5.11
CA ARG A 57 -18.66 -3.28 -5.03
C ARG A 57 -18.64 -2.52 -3.70
N LYS A 58 -18.37 -3.21 -2.58
CA LYS A 58 -18.61 -2.65 -1.24
C LYS A 58 -17.34 -2.34 -0.45
N HIS A 59 -16.27 -3.11 -0.65
CA HIS A 59 -15.11 -3.09 0.26
C HIS A 59 -13.83 -2.59 -0.42
N ARG A 60 -13.68 -2.85 -1.72
CA ARG A 60 -12.42 -2.64 -2.44
C ARG A 60 -11.87 -1.22 -2.38
N GLU A 61 -12.70 -0.21 -2.59
CA GLU A 61 -12.24 1.19 -2.61
C GLU A 61 -11.73 1.62 -1.23
N GLY A 62 -12.47 1.30 -0.16
CA GLY A 62 -12.05 1.59 1.21
C GLY A 62 -10.76 0.86 1.60
N TRP A 63 -10.65 -0.41 1.20
CA TRP A 63 -9.46 -1.21 1.43
C TRP A 63 -8.21 -0.65 0.72
N ARG A 64 -8.35 -0.17 -0.53
CA ARG A 64 -7.26 0.50 -1.26
C ARG A 64 -6.89 1.83 -0.63
N ALA A 65 -7.86 2.63 -0.22
CA ALA A 65 -7.62 3.91 0.45
C ALA A 65 -6.83 3.73 1.76
N ALA A 66 -7.23 2.76 2.61
CA ALA A 66 -6.55 2.48 3.87
C ALA A 66 -5.07 2.11 3.68
N ARG A 67 -4.72 1.38 2.60
CA ARG A 67 -3.34 1.00 2.30
C ARG A 67 -2.48 2.13 1.77
N ARG A 68 -3.04 3.02 0.95
CA ARG A 68 -2.32 4.22 0.48
C ARG A 68 -1.89 5.13 1.64
N VAL A 69 -2.71 5.19 2.69
CA VAL A 69 -2.38 5.92 3.92
C VAL A 69 -1.25 5.21 4.69
N GLN A 70 -1.27 3.88 4.78
CA GLN A 70 -0.20 3.10 5.44
C GLN A 70 1.15 3.22 4.72
N THR A 71 1.17 3.22 3.38
CA THR A 71 2.41 3.38 2.61
C THR A 71 2.90 4.83 2.55
N GLY A 72 1.99 5.81 2.58
CA GLY A 72 2.34 7.24 2.63
C GLY A 72 2.87 7.71 3.99
N ALA A 73 2.42 7.11 5.10
CA ALA A 73 2.87 7.46 6.45
C ALA A 73 4.30 6.97 6.77
N ALA A 74 4.76 5.88 6.13
CA ALA A 74 6.11 5.35 6.33
C ALA A 74 7.23 6.20 5.71
N ASN A 75 6.90 7.17 4.85
CA ASN A 75 7.89 8.00 4.14
C ASN A 75 8.02 9.44 4.72
N GLN A 76 7.45 9.72 5.90
CA GLN A 76 7.51 11.04 6.56
C GLN A 76 8.39 11.09 7.83
N SER A 77 9.24 10.08 8.06
CA SER A 77 10.15 10.05 9.22
C SER A 77 11.53 10.68 9.01
N ASN A 78 11.86 11.14 7.79
CA ASN A 78 13.10 11.88 7.51
C ASN A 78 12.82 13.38 7.28
N LYS A 79 12.51 14.11 8.35
CA LYS A 79 12.70 15.56 8.38
C LYS A 79 13.96 15.86 9.21
N PRO A 80 15.11 16.22 8.61
CA PRO A 80 16.20 16.78 9.38
C PRO A 80 15.75 18.15 9.86
N LEU A 81 15.49 18.28 11.17
CA LEU A 81 15.37 19.59 11.80
C LEU A 81 16.76 20.21 11.78
N ALA A 82 17.03 21.00 10.75
CA ALA A 82 18.26 21.75 10.59
C ALA A 82 18.48 22.61 11.83
N SER A 83 19.55 22.31 12.57
CA SER A 83 20.17 23.23 13.50
C SER A 83 21.11 24.14 12.71
N SER A 84 21.08 25.44 13.03
CA SER A 84 22.22 26.35 13.17
C SER A 84 22.01 27.76 12.59
N GLY A 85 22.41 28.75 13.39
CA GLY A 85 22.72 30.12 12.99
C GLY A 85 21.65 31.13 13.39
N LYS A 86 21.92 32.20 14.15
CA LYS A 86 23.19 32.73 14.66
C LYS A 86 22.81 33.82 15.67
N ALA A 87 23.54 33.88 16.78
CA ALA A 87 23.48 34.98 17.74
C ALA A 87 23.85 36.31 17.10
N ALA A 88 23.15 37.39 17.48
CA ALA A 88 23.71 38.71 17.83
C ALA A 88 22.58 39.76 17.81
N ASP A 89 22.06 40.12 18.99
CA ASP A 89 21.56 41.48 19.20
C ASP A 89 21.98 41.91 20.61
N THR A 90 23.13 42.56 20.66
CA THR A 90 23.58 43.34 21.81
C THR A 90 24.18 44.62 21.26
N SER A 91 23.44 45.73 21.37
CA SER A 91 24.00 47.05 21.66
C SER A 91 22.89 48.05 21.96
N PRO A 92 22.96 48.74 23.12
CA PRO A 92 22.14 49.91 23.41
C PRO A 92 22.87 51.23 23.11
N LYS A 93 22.08 52.31 23.08
CA LYS A 93 22.43 53.73 23.37
C LYS A 93 22.79 54.64 22.19
N SER A 94 21.90 55.60 21.90
CA SER A 94 22.19 57.05 21.80
C SER A 94 20.93 57.86 21.53
N ALA A 95 20.54 58.68 22.52
CA ALA A 95 20.02 60.06 22.44
C ALA A 95 19.33 60.41 23.78
#